data_AF-A0A0J9RSP9-F1
#
_entry.id   AF-A0A0J9RSP9-F1
#
_cell.length_a   1.000
_cell.length_b   1.000
_cell.length_c   1.000
_cell.angle_alpha   90.00
_cell.angle_beta   90.00
_cell.angle_gamma   90.00
#
_symmetry.space_group_name_H-M   'P 1'
#
loop_
_entity.id
_entity.type
_entity.pdbx_description
1 polymer ?
#
loop_
_entity_poly.entity_id
_entity_poly.type
_entity_poly.pdbx_seq_one_letter_code
_entity_poly.pdbx_strand_id
1 'polypeptide(L)'
;MLVYIILLGLVITFPIFYLLILHQKVLVMQFLIPFLDHTTDGGHLILTAAHVILITFGGFGNYGGDMYLFLFVTHVPLIKDIFCVKLTEFNELVMKRNEFPKVRAMLCDLLAWHQLYTRMLQTTKKIYSIVLFVQLSTTCVGLLCTISCIFMKAWPAAPLYLLYAAITLYTFCGLGTLVENSNEDFLSVIYTNCLWYELPVKEAKLIILMLAKAQNEVVLTAADMAPLSMNTALQLTKGIYSFSMMLMNYLG
;
A
#
# COMPACT_ATOMS: atom_id res chain seq x y z
N MET A 1 -7.82 7.49 -2.52
CA MET A 1 -8.14 8.92 -2.76
C MET A 1 -9.05 9.50 -1.66
N LEU A 2 -10.26 8.99 -1.43
CA LEU A 2 -11.17 9.49 -0.37
C LEU A 2 -10.54 9.53 1.03
N VAL A 3 -9.79 8.48 1.39
CA VAL A 3 -9.07 8.41 2.67
C VAL A 3 -8.09 9.58 2.84
N TYR A 4 -7.33 9.94 1.81
CA TYR A 4 -6.41 11.08 1.87
C TYR A 4 -7.16 12.41 2.02
N ILE A 5 -8.26 12.61 1.28
CA ILE A 5 -9.05 13.85 1.36
C ILE A 5 -9.65 14.03 2.77
N ILE A 6 -10.19 12.94 3.34
CA ILE A 6 -10.75 12.95 4.69
C ILE A 6 -9.66 13.24 5.74
N LEU A 7 -8.50 12.61 5.62
CA LEU A 7 -7.38 12.80 6.56
C LEU A 7 -6.80 14.22 6.47
N LEU A 8 -6.63 14.75 5.27
CA LEU A 8 -6.13 16.12 5.05
C LEU A 8 -7.15 17.15 5.56
N GLY A 9 -8.44 16.90 5.34
CA GLY A 9 -9.53 17.67 5.94
C GLY A 9 -9.50 17.65 7.47
N LEU A 10 -9.37 16.48 8.08
CA LEU A 10 -9.28 16.33 9.54
C LEU A 10 -8.11 17.11 10.14
N VAL A 11 -6.92 17.01 9.52
CA VAL A 11 -5.72 17.73 9.99
C VAL A 11 -5.88 19.25 9.90
N ILE A 12 -6.54 19.77 8.85
CA ILE A 12 -6.81 21.21 8.71
C ILE A 12 -7.91 21.68 9.67
N THR A 13 -8.95 20.87 9.88
CA THR A 13 -10.06 21.23 10.78
C THR A 13 -9.66 21.20 12.25
N PHE A 14 -8.67 20.39 12.64
CA PHE A 14 -8.24 20.25 14.03
C PHE A 14 -7.78 21.56 14.72
N PRO A 15 -6.85 22.36 14.15
CA PRO A 15 -6.49 23.67 14.73
C PRO A 15 -7.64 24.66 14.74
N ILE A 16 -8.46 24.66 13.70
CA ILE A 16 -9.60 25.57 13.56
C ILE A 16 -10.65 25.26 14.65
N PHE A 17 -10.90 23.97 14.91
CA PHE A 17 -11.78 23.50 15.97
C PHE A 17 -11.27 23.92 17.36
N TYR A 18 -9.97 23.73 17.64
CA TYR A 18 -9.37 24.12 18.92
C TYR A 18 -9.37 25.65 19.14
N LEU A 19 -9.17 26.43 18.08
CA LEU A 19 -9.18 27.89 18.12
C LEU A 19 -10.60 28.45 18.33
N LEU A 20 -11.60 27.94 17.60
CA LEU A 20 -12.98 28.44 17.67
C LEU A 20 -13.75 27.99 18.91
N ILE A 21 -13.56 26.75 19.36
CA ILE A 21 -14.40 26.16 20.43
C ILE A 21 -13.70 26.21 21.78
N LEU A 22 -12.40 25.87 21.86
CA LEU A 22 -11.66 25.87 23.12
C LEU A 22 -10.99 27.22 23.44
N HIS A 23 -10.97 28.17 22.49
CA HIS A 23 -10.28 29.46 22.62
C HIS A 23 -8.78 29.30 23.01
N GLN A 24 -8.20 28.13 22.74
CA GLN A 24 -6.81 27.82 23.05
C GLN A 24 -5.97 27.85 21.78
N LYS A 25 -4.87 28.60 21.84
CA LYS A 25 -3.85 28.69 20.78
C LYS A 25 -3.01 27.41 20.79
N VAL A 26 -3.44 26.40 20.03
CA VAL A 26 -2.69 25.15 19.88
C VAL A 26 -1.93 25.18 18.57
N LEU A 27 -0.61 24.97 18.64
CA LEU A 27 0.21 24.80 17.45
C LEU A 27 0.03 23.38 16.89
N VAL A 28 -0.28 23.28 15.59
CA VAL A 28 -0.37 21.98 14.89
C VAL A 28 1.01 21.33 14.81
N MET A 29 2.01 22.11 14.40
CA MET A 29 3.41 21.71 14.38
C MET A 29 4.19 22.49 15.44
N GLN A 30 5.02 21.83 16.24
CA GLN A 30 5.74 22.44 17.36
C GLN A 30 6.96 23.29 16.96
N PHE A 31 7.12 23.66 15.68
CA PHE A 31 8.23 24.50 15.25
C PHE A 31 7.86 25.99 15.26
N LEU A 32 8.80 26.80 15.74
CA LEU A 32 8.71 28.25 15.80
C LEU A 32 9.48 28.86 14.64
N ILE A 33 8.88 29.80 13.92
CA ILE A 33 9.58 30.55 12.88
C ILE A 33 10.33 31.71 13.57
N PRO A 34 11.66 31.81 13.43
CA PRO A 34 12.40 32.91 14.01
C PRO A 34 11.82 34.24 13.49
N PHE A 35 11.75 35.25 14.36
CA PHE A 35 11.15 36.58 14.13
C PHE A 35 9.61 36.68 14.23
N LEU A 36 8.87 35.60 14.49
CA LEU A 36 7.42 35.63 14.65
C LEU A 36 7.01 35.32 16.11
N ASP A 37 6.41 36.30 16.79
CA ASP A 37 5.96 36.11 18.17
C ASP A 37 4.61 35.36 18.19
N HIS A 38 4.64 34.12 18.65
CA HIS A 38 3.48 33.23 18.76
C HIS A 38 2.48 33.69 19.84
N THR A 39 2.88 34.60 20.72
CA THR A 39 2.05 35.11 21.82
C THR A 39 1.04 36.16 21.34
N THR A 40 1.38 36.93 20.31
CA THR A 40 0.51 37.95 19.70
C THR A 40 -0.53 37.31 18.77
N ASP A 41 -1.77 37.80 18.76
CA ASP A 41 -2.87 37.22 17.93
C ASP A 41 -2.54 37.21 16.43
N GLY A 42 -1.96 38.30 15.92
CA GLY A 42 -1.53 38.38 14.52
C GLY A 42 -0.38 37.42 14.19
N GLY A 43 0.58 37.26 15.11
CA GLY A 43 1.71 36.35 14.93
C GLY A 43 1.28 34.88 14.94
N HIS A 44 0.34 34.50 15.83
CA HIS A 44 -0.23 33.16 15.86
C HIS A 44 -1.00 32.82 14.57
N LEU A 45 -1.75 33.76 14.01
CA LEU A 45 -2.50 33.55 12.77
C LEU A 45 -1.57 33.35 11.57
N ILE A 46 -0.53 34.18 11.44
CA ILE A 46 0.49 34.04 10.38
C ILE A 46 1.24 32.70 10.52
N LEU A 47 1.60 32.31 11.74
CA LEU A 47 2.28 31.04 12.01
C LEU A 47 1.41 29.84 11.63
N THR A 48 0.12 29.90 11.98
CA THR A 48 -0.84 28.84 11.68
C THR A 48 -1.08 28.73 10.16
N ALA A 49 -1.18 29.86 9.46
CA ALA A 49 -1.29 29.87 8.00
C ALA A 49 -0.06 29.24 7.33
N ALA A 50 1.15 29.55 7.81
CA ALA A 50 2.38 28.94 7.32
C ALA A 50 2.41 27.42 7.57
N HIS A 51 1.98 26.96 8.76
CA HIS A 51 1.86 25.53 9.07
C HIS A 51 0.89 24.82 8.14
N VAL A 52 -0.28 25.40 7.88
CA VAL A 52 -1.28 24.83 6.96
C VAL A 52 -0.71 24.71 5.54
N ILE A 53 -0.03 25.74 5.03
CA ILE A 53 0.60 25.71 3.70
C ILE A 53 1.62 24.57 3.59
N LEU A 54 2.50 24.43 4.59
CA LEU A 54 3.52 23.38 4.61
C LEU A 54 2.92 21.97 4.71
N ILE A 55 1.89 21.80 5.54
CA ILE A 55 1.18 20.52 5.67
C ILE A 55 0.47 20.16 4.36
N THR A 56 -0.19 21.11 3.71
CA THR A 56 -0.84 20.87 2.42
C THR A 56 0.18 20.52 1.35
N PHE A 57 1.31 21.22 1.29
CA PHE A 57 2.38 20.92 0.33
C PHE A 57 2.99 19.54 0.57
N GLY A 58 3.34 19.21 1.81
CA GLY A 58 3.88 17.89 2.18
C GLY A 58 2.88 16.77 1.94
N GLY A 59 1.61 16.97 2.30
CA GLY A 59 0.53 16.02 2.08
C GLY A 59 0.28 15.76 0.59
N PHE A 60 0.32 16.80 -0.24
CA PHE A 60 0.19 16.66 -1.70
C PHE A 60 1.37 15.89 -2.32
N GLY A 61 2.60 16.19 -1.88
CA GLY A 61 3.79 15.46 -2.31
C GLY A 61 3.72 13.98 -1.96
N ASN A 62 3.33 13.65 -0.72
CA ASN A 62 3.20 12.26 -0.27
C ASN A 62 2.06 11.55 -1.03
N TYR A 63 0.92 12.21 -1.21
CA TYR A 63 -0.17 11.69 -2.03
C TYR A 63 0.27 11.36 -3.46
N GLY A 64 1.08 12.22 -4.09
CA GLY A 64 1.62 11.97 -5.42
C GLY A 64 2.49 10.73 -5.49
N GLY A 65 3.40 10.56 -4.54
CA GLY A 65 4.25 9.37 -4.44
C GLY A 65 3.46 8.09 -4.23
N ASP A 66 2.51 8.12 -3.30
CA ASP A 66 1.69 6.97 -2.93
C ASP A 66 0.75 6.58 -4.08
N MET A 67 0.14 7.54 -4.78
CA MET A 67 -0.74 7.28 -5.94
C MET A 67 -0.02 6.52 -7.05
N TYR A 68 1.26 6.82 -7.29
CA TYR A 68 2.05 6.10 -8.29
C TYR A 68 2.17 4.61 -7.88
N LEU A 69 2.47 4.33 -6.61
CA LEU A 69 2.52 2.95 -6.08
C LEU A 69 1.17 2.25 -6.21
N PHE A 70 0.08 2.91 -5.78
CA PHE A 70 -1.27 2.34 -5.89
C PHE A 70 -1.61 1.96 -7.33
N LEU A 71 -1.27 2.81 -8.30
CA LEU A 71 -1.54 2.55 -9.70
C LEU A 71 -0.86 1.26 -10.18
N PHE A 72 0.45 1.08 -9.94
CA PHE A 72 1.15 -0.15 -10.33
C PHE A 72 0.63 -1.39 -9.60
N VAL A 73 0.32 -1.28 -8.31
CA VAL A 73 -0.18 -2.41 -7.53
C VAL A 73 -1.58 -2.82 -8.02
N THR A 74 -2.47 -1.86 -8.30
CA THR A 74 -3.82 -2.16 -8.84
C THR A 74 -3.78 -2.69 -10.27
N HIS A 75 -2.74 -2.39 -11.06
CA HIS A 75 -2.56 -3.00 -12.37
C HIS A 75 -2.28 -4.52 -12.31
N VAL A 76 -1.75 -5.05 -11.21
CA VAL A 76 -1.49 -6.48 -11.05
C VAL A 76 -2.79 -7.32 -11.12
N PRO A 77 -3.80 -7.11 -10.24
CA PRO A 77 -5.06 -7.85 -10.33
C PRO A 77 -5.80 -7.58 -11.64
N LEU A 78 -5.70 -6.38 -12.22
CA LEU A 78 -6.30 -6.09 -13.53
C LEU A 78 -5.73 -6.98 -14.64
N ILE A 79 -4.39 -7.12 -14.70
CA ILE A 79 -3.75 -7.99 -15.70
C ILE A 79 -4.10 -9.46 -15.45
N LYS A 80 -4.19 -9.88 -14.18
CA LYS A 80 -4.68 -11.22 -13.82
C LYS A 80 -6.09 -11.46 -14.38
N ASP A 81 -7.01 -10.52 -14.19
CA ASP A 81 -8.40 -10.70 -14.64
C ASP A 81 -8.50 -10.75 -16.17
N ILE A 82 -7.71 -9.93 -16.88
CA ILE A 82 -7.59 -10.00 -18.36
C ILE A 82 -7.05 -11.37 -18.79
N PHE A 83 -6.03 -11.88 -18.09
CA PHE A 83 -5.49 -13.22 -18.36
C PHE A 83 -6.53 -14.31 -18.14
N CYS A 84 -7.35 -14.22 -17.09
CA CYS A 84 -8.44 -15.18 -16.83
C CYS A 84 -9.44 -15.21 -17.99
N VAL A 85 -9.84 -14.05 -18.52
CA VAL A 85 -10.76 -13.96 -19.66
C VAL A 85 -10.13 -14.60 -20.91
N LYS A 86 -8.86 -14.29 -21.18
CA LYS A 86 -8.10 -14.90 -22.30
C LYS A 86 -7.98 -16.42 -22.16
N LEU A 87 -7.80 -16.92 -20.95
CA LEU A 87 -7.76 -18.35 -20.67
C LEU A 87 -9.11 -19.02 -20.96
N THR A 88 -10.22 -18.38 -20.61
CA THR A 88 -11.56 -18.87 -20.93
C THR A 88 -11.80 -18.94 -22.45
N GLU A 89 -11.44 -17.89 -23.19
CA GLU A 89 -11.50 -17.89 -24.67
C GLU A 89 -10.64 -19.02 -25.27
N PHE A 90 -9.46 -19.27 -24.68
CA PHE A 90 -8.57 -20.35 -25.08
C PHE A 90 -9.20 -21.73 -24.88
N ASN A 91 -9.81 -21.97 -23.72
CA ASN A 91 -10.46 -23.24 -23.43
C ASN A 91 -11.63 -23.54 -24.40
N GLU A 92 -12.44 -22.54 -24.75
CA GLU A 92 -13.52 -22.71 -25.72
C GLU A 92 -13.00 -23.11 -27.11
N LEU A 93 -11.84 -22.57 -27.52
CA LEU A 93 -11.22 -22.94 -28.80
C LEU A 93 -10.62 -24.35 -28.77
N VAL A 94 -10.04 -24.77 -27.65
CA VAL A 94 -9.51 -26.13 -27.46
C VAL A 94 -10.64 -27.16 -27.62
N MET A 95 -11.80 -26.91 -27.00
CA MET A 95 -12.96 -27.81 -27.10
C MET A 95 -13.53 -27.91 -28.52
N LYS A 96 -13.50 -26.82 -29.30
CA LYS A 96 -14.04 -26.80 -30.67
C LYS A 96 -13.21 -27.62 -31.67
N ARG A 97 -11.98 -28.04 -31.33
CA ARG A 97 -11.05 -28.90 -32.11
C ARG A 97 -10.82 -28.55 -33.60
N ASN A 98 -11.30 -27.41 -34.08
CA ASN A 98 -11.43 -27.16 -35.52
C ASN A 98 -10.24 -26.40 -36.13
N GLU A 99 -9.40 -25.73 -35.33
CA GLU A 99 -8.35 -24.83 -35.83
C GLU A 99 -7.06 -24.86 -34.97
N PHE A 100 -6.25 -25.92 -35.09
CA PHE A 100 -4.92 -26.02 -34.44
C PHE A 100 -4.00 -24.79 -34.59
N PRO A 101 -3.86 -24.15 -35.78
CA PRO A 101 -3.00 -22.97 -35.89
C PRO A 101 -3.49 -21.79 -35.03
N LYS A 102 -4.80 -21.67 -34.83
CA LYS A 102 -5.41 -20.62 -34.01
C LYS A 102 -5.27 -20.89 -32.52
N VAL A 103 -5.42 -22.14 -32.10
CA VAL A 103 -5.14 -22.58 -30.72
C VAL A 103 -3.68 -22.26 -30.35
N ARG A 104 -2.74 -22.53 -31.26
CA ARG A 104 -1.32 -22.23 -31.03
C ARG A 104 -1.04 -20.73 -30.96
N ALA A 105 -1.66 -19.93 -31.83
CA ALA A 105 -1.52 -18.48 -31.79
C ALA A 105 -2.02 -17.89 -30.46
N MET A 106 -3.18 -18.35 -29.97
CA MET A 106 -3.74 -17.90 -28.70
C MET A 106 -2.92 -18.38 -27.49
N LEU A 107 -2.33 -19.58 -27.55
CA LEU A 107 -1.39 -20.03 -26.52
C LEU A 107 -0.15 -19.13 -26.44
N CYS A 108 0.40 -18.73 -27.59
CA CYS A 108 1.52 -17.78 -27.62
C CYS A 108 1.13 -16.42 -27.02
N ASP A 109 -0.07 -15.92 -27.30
CA ASP A 109 -0.60 -14.69 -26.70
C ASP A 109 -0.74 -14.85 -25.17
N LEU A 110 -1.31 -15.97 -24.70
CA LEU A 110 -1.44 -16.28 -23.28
C LEU A 110 -0.08 -16.31 -22.56
N LEU A 111 0.93 -16.92 -23.18
CA LEU A 111 2.31 -16.91 -22.67
C LEU A 111 2.90 -15.50 -22.63
N ALA A 112 2.62 -14.65 -23.62
CA ALA A 112 3.05 -13.26 -23.62
C ALA A 112 2.40 -12.47 -22.49
N TRP A 113 1.11 -12.69 -22.22
CA TRP A 113 0.39 -12.10 -21.09
C TRP A 113 0.93 -12.58 -19.74
N HIS A 114 1.24 -13.86 -19.59
CA HIS A 114 1.91 -14.39 -18.40
C HIS A 114 3.27 -13.71 -18.17
N GLN A 115 4.09 -13.59 -19.22
CA GLN A 115 5.38 -12.89 -19.14
C GLN A 115 5.22 -11.41 -18.79
N LEU A 116 4.19 -10.75 -19.32
CA LEU A 116 3.86 -9.37 -18.99
C LEU A 116 3.48 -9.24 -17.50
N TYR A 117 2.62 -10.12 -17.00
CA TYR A 117 2.24 -10.18 -15.59
C TYR A 117 3.45 -10.31 -14.67
N THR A 118 4.30 -11.32 -14.91
CA THR A 118 5.51 -11.55 -14.12
C THR A 118 6.49 -10.38 -14.22
N ARG A 119 6.68 -9.79 -15.41
CA ARG A 119 7.57 -8.64 -15.60
C ARG A 119 7.08 -7.41 -14.84
N MET A 120 5.78 -7.12 -14.89
CA MET A 120 5.18 -6.01 -14.15
C MET A 120 5.41 -6.18 -12.66
N LEU A 121 5.15 -7.38 -12.14
CA LEU A 121 5.30 -7.69 -10.72
C LEU A 121 6.77 -7.58 -10.25
N GLN A 122 7.72 -8.11 -11.01
CA GLN A 122 9.16 -7.99 -10.73
C GLN A 122 9.64 -6.53 -10.78
N THR A 123 9.15 -5.76 -11.75
CA THR A 123 9.49 -4.34 -11.90
C THR A 123 8.95 -3.52 -10.73
N THR A 124 7.69 -3.75 -10.35
CA THR A 124 7.06 -3.12 -9.18
C THR A 124 7.82 -3.46 -7.90
N LYS A 125 8.17 -4.74 -7.68
CA LYS A 125 9.00 -5.14 -6.54
C LYS A 125 10.33 -4.36 -6.53
N LYS A 126 11.06 -4.34 -7.64
CA LYS A 126 12.39 -3.71 -7.71
C LYS A 126 12.35 -2.20 -7.46
N ILE A 127 11.37 -1.50 -8.03
CA ILE A 127 11.26 -0.03 -7.89
C ILE A 127 10.84 0.36 -6.47
N TYR A 128 9.89 -0.38 -5.89
CA TYR A 128 9.26 0.04 -4.64
C TYR A 128 9.80 -0.64 -3.39
N SER A 129 10.70 -1.63 -3.49
CA SER A 129 11.19 -2.34 -2.30
C SER A 129 11.82 -1.40 -1.27
N ILE A 130 12.65 -0.44 -1.70
CA ILE A 130 13.29 0.55 -0.82
C ILE A 130 12.25 1.56 -0.31
N VAL A 131 11.34 2.03 -1.19
CA VAL A 131 10.30 3.01 -0.83
C VAL A 131 9.38 2.43 0.25
N LEU A 132 8.93 1.19 0.09
CA LEU A 132 8.11 0.47 1.05
C LEU A 132 8.83 0.25 2.37
N PHE A 133 10.13 -0.05 2.34
CA PHE A 133 10.94 -0.16 3.55
C PHE A 133 11.00 1.16 4.32
N VAL A 134 11.32 2.27 3.64
CA VAL A 134 11.33 3.59 4.25
C VAL A 134 9.94 3.90 4.82
N GLN A 135 8.87 3.71 4.05
CA GLN A 135 7.50 3.97 4.48
C GLN A 135 7.08 3.16 5.72
N LEU A 136 7.39 1.86 5.77
CA LEU A 136 7.09 1.04 6.94
C LEU A 136 7.92 1.42 8.16
N SER A 137 9.22 1.70 7.95
CA SER A 137 10.09 2.09 9.05
C SER A 137 9.69 3.45 9.66
N THR A 138 9.37 4.44 8.83
CA THR A 138 8.95 5.78 9.27
C THR A 138 7.58 5.75 9.95
N THR A 139 6.63 4.97 9.43
CA THR A 139 5.32 4.79 10.08
C THR A 139 5.43 4.07 11.42
N CYS A 140 6.29 3.05 11.53
CA CYS A 140 6.55 2.36 12.80
C CYS A 140 7.16 3.31 13.84
N VAL A 141 8.23 4.03 13.49
CA VAL A 141 8.86 5.03 14.39
C VAL A 141 7.86 6.12 14.76
N GLY A 142 7.08 6.60 13.79
CA GLY A 142 6.03 7.60 14.03
C GLY A 142 4.97 7.12 15.03
N LEU A 143 4.51 5.87 14.92
CA LEU A 143 3.54 5.29 15.86
C LEU A 143 4.13 5.21 17.28
N LEU A 144 5.37 4.76 17.45
CA LEU A 144 6.03 4.70 18.76
C LEU A 144 6.22 6.09 19.39
N CYS A 145 6.66 7.07 18.61
CA CYS A 145 6.82 8.45 19.06
C CYS A 145 5.48 9.06 19.48
N THR A 146 4.43 8.88 18.67
CA THR A 146 3.12 9.47 18.95
C THR A 146 2.45 8.89 20.20
N ILE A 147 2.59 7.60 20.46
CA ILE A 147 2.16 6.98 21.71
C ILE A 147 2.89 7.59 22.91
N SER A 148 4.21 7.77 22.79
CA SER A 148 5.01 8.42 23.85
C SER A 148 4.52 9.85 24.14
N CYS A 149 4.20 10.62 23.08
CA CYS A 149 3.62 11.96 23.23
C CYS A 149 2.23 11.96 23.89
N ILE A 150 1.41 10.93 23.66
CA ILE A 150 0.09 10.78 24.31
C ILE A 150 0.26 10.58 25.81
N PHE A 151 1.17 9.70 26.24
CA PHE A 151 1.45 9.48 27.68
C PHE A 151 1.98 10.73 28.37
N MET A 152 2.87 11.47 27.71
CA MET A 152 3.41 12.74 28.24
C MET A 152 2.41 13.90 28.18
N LYS A 153 1.24 13.74 27.54
CA LYS A 153 0.26 14.79 27.24
C LYS A 153 0.88 16.03 26.56
N ALA A 154 1.99 15.84 25.85
CA ALA A 154 2.79 16.93 25.28
C ALA A 154 2.18 17.49 23.98
N TRP A 155 1.35 16.68 23.29
CA TRP A 155 0.80 17.05 21.99
C TRP A 155 -0.69 16.68 21.85
N PRO A 156 -1.62 17.64 21.88
CA PRO A 156 -3.06 17.40 21.79
C PRO A 156 -3.50 16.72 20.48
N ALA A 157 -2.73 16.90 19.39
CA ALA A 157 -3.04 16.31 18.08
C ALA A 157 -2.59 14.85 17.93
N ALA A 158 -1.84 14.31 18.91
CA ALA A 158 -1.24 12.98 18.81
C ALA A 158 -2.26 11.85 18.56
N PRO A 159 -3.47 11.82 19.17
CA PRO A 159 -4.47 10.78 18.88
C PRO A 159 -4.96 10.75 17.43
N LEU A 160 -5.08 11.92 16.79
CA LEU A 160 -5.48 12.00 15.37
C LEU A 160 -4.37 11.49 14.46
N TYR A 161 -3.13 11.84 14.75
CA TYR A 161 -1.99 11.35 14.00
C TYR A 161 -1.82 9.82 14.17
N LEU A 162 -2.09 9.28 15.36
CA LEU A 162 -2.07 7.85 15.61
C LEU A 162 -3.05 7.10 14.69
N LEU A 163 -4.29 7.60 14.57
CA LEU A 163 -5.28 7.04 13.63
C LEU A 163 -4.80 7.13 12.18
N TYR A 164 -4.26 8.27 11.77
CA TYR A 164 -3.69 8.46 10.44
C TYR A 164 -2.59 7.43 10.13
N ALA A 165 -1.62 7.29 11.03
CA ALA A 165 -0.49 6.39 10.86
C ALA A 165 -0.94 4.91 10.86
N ALA A 166 -1.91 4.55 11.69
CA ALA A 166 -2.50 3.21 11.69
C ALA A 166 -3.20 2.90 10.36
N ILE A 167 -4.09 3.78 9.88
CA ILE A 167 -4.77 3.61 8.59
C ILE A 167 -3.75 3.46 7.45
N THR A 168 -2.70 4.28 7.47
CA THR A 168 -1.62 4.24 6.48
C THR A 168 -0.93 2.88 6.50
N LEU A 169 -0.48 2.41 7.67
CA LEU A 169 0.17 1.11 7.84
C LEU A 169 -0.68 -0.05 7.30
N TYR A 170 -1.96 -0.11 7.70
CA TYR A 170 -2.87 -1.17 7.24
C TYR A 170 -3.16 -1.09 5.74
N THR A 171 -3.21 0.12 5.17
CA THR A 171 -3.43 0.29 3.72
C THR A 171 -2.25 -0.28 2.93
N PHE A 172 -1.00 0.05 3.30
CA PHE A 172 0.19 -0.47 2.62
C PHE A 172 0.32 -1.99 2.76
N CYS A 173 0.14 -2.52 3.97
CA CYS A 173 0.18 -3.97 4.19
C CYS A 173 -0.97 -4.72 3.48
N GLY A 174 -2.13 -4.08 3.35
CA GLY A 174 -3.26 -4.60 2.57
C GLY A 174 -2.98 -4.66 1.08
N LEU A 175 -2.28 -3.67 0.53
CA LEU A 175 -1.85 -3.69 -0.87
C LEU A 175 -0.92 -4.86 -1.18
N GLY A 176 0.04 -5.13 -0.30
CA GLY A 176 0.93 -6.28 -0.50
C GLY A 176 0.18 -7.60 -0.40
N THR A 177 -0.77 -7.72 0.53
CA THR A 177 -1.67 -8.89 0.63
C THR A 177 -2.55 -9.06 -0.62
N LEU A 178 -3.04 -7.96 -1.21
CA LEU A 178 -3.80 -8.00 -2.46
C LEU A 178 -2.96 -8.61 -3.61
N VAL A 179 -1.67 -8.30 -3.66
CA VAL A 179 -0.74 -8.84 -4.65
C VAL A 179 -0.43 -10.31 -4.38
N GLU A 180 -0.23 -10.69 -3.12
CA GLU A 180 -0.07 -12.09 -2.70
C GLU A 180 -1.30 -12.91 -3.15
N ASN A 181 -2.51 -12.48 -2.78
CA ASN A 181 -3.75 -13.14 -3.20
C ASN A 181 -3.90 -13.20 -4.73
N SER A 182 -3.52 -12.12 -5.44
CA SER A 182 -3.58 -12.10 -6.90
C SER A 182 -2.64 -13.13 -7.54
N ASN A 183 -1.46 -13.35 -6.95
CA ASN A 183 -0.51 -14.36 -7.42
C ASN A 183 -1.04 -15.78 -7.18
N GLU A 184 -1.56 -16.04 -5.98
CA GLU A 184 -2.15 -17.34 -5.63
C GLU A 184 -3.36 -17.66 -6.53
N ASP A 185 -4.25 -16.69 -6.75
CA ASP A 185 -5.38 -16.81 -7.66
C ASP A 185 -4.92 -17.07 -9.10
N PHE A 186 -3.90 -16.36 -9.57
CA PHE A 186 -3.34 -16.54 -10.90
C PHE A 186 -2.78 -17.95 -11.11
N LEU A 187 -2.06 -18.49 -10.11
CA LEU A 187 -1.58 -19.86 -10.10
C LEU A 187 -2.73 -20.87 -10.12
N SER A 188 -3.73 -20.66 -9.25
CA SER A 188 -4.92 -21.52 -9.13
C SER A 188 -5.71 -21.59 -10.45
N VAL A 189 -5.87 -20.46 -11.13
CA VAL A 189 -6.55 -20.37 -12.43
C VAL A 189 -5.81 -21.13 -13.52
N ILE A 190 -4.48 -21.00 -13.60
CA ILE A 190 -3.69 -21.77 -14.58
C ILE A 190 -3.83 -23.28 -14.32
N TYR A 191 -3.78 -23.69 -13.05
CA TYR A 191 -3.85 -25.10 -12.67
C TYR A 191 -5.23 -25.72 -12.92
N THR A 192 -6.29 -25.03 -12.49
CA THR A 192 -7.65 -25.57 -12.45
C THR A 192 -8.39 -25.37 -13.77
N ASN A 193 -8.26 -24.17 -14.38
CA ASN A 193 -9.09 -23.81 -15.51
C ASN A 193 -8.46 -24.19 -16.85
N CYS A 194 -7.13 -24.36 -16.95
CA CYS A 194 -6.50 -24.66 -18.23
C CYS A 194 -6.75 -26.12 -18.65
N LEU A 195 -7.31 -26.35 -19.85
CA LEU A 195 -7.53 -27.70 -20.41
C LEU A 195 -6.23 -28.30 -20.99
N TRP A 196 -5.17 -28.35 -20.18
CA TRP A 196 -3.82 -28.76 -20.63
C TRP A 196 -3.74 -30.20 -21.14
N TYR A 197 -4.65 -31.07 -20.68
CA TYR A 197 -4.74 -32.47 -21.07
C TYR A 197 -5.40 -32.70 -22.44
N GLU A 198 -6.11 -31.72 -22.99
CA GLU A 198 -6.70 -31.81 -24.33
C GLU A 198 -5.74 -31.33 -25.44
N LEU A 199 -4.61 -30.75 -25.05
CA LEU A 199 -3.62 -30.19 -25.98
C LEU A 199 -2.61 -31.23 -26.45
N PRO A 200 -2.00 -31.03 -27.63
CA PRO A 200 -0.87 -31.86 -28.04
C PRO A 200 0.32 -31.69 -27.10
N VAL A 201 1.19 -32.71 -27.07
CA VAL A 201 2.30 -32.81 -26.10
C VAL A 201 3.24 -31.59 -26.13
N LYS A 202 3.43 -30.95 -27.30
CA LYS A 202 4.32 -29.79 -27.42
C LYS A 202 3.75 -28.57 -26.69
N GLU A 203 2.47 -28.30 -26.86
CA GLU A 203 1.71 -27.19 -26.28
C GLU A 203 1.47 -27.41 -24.78
N ALA A 204 1.13 -28.64 -24.37
CA ALA A 204 0.98 -29.01 -22.96
C ALA A 204 2.27 -28.74 -22.15
N LYS A 205 3.45 -29.03 -22.73
CA LYS A 205 4.75 -28.72 -22.10
C LYS A 205 4.95 -27.22 -21.86
N LEU A 206 4.43 -26.35 -22.72
CA LEU A 206 4.54 -24.90 -22.54
C LEU A 206 3.69 -24.43 -21.36
N ILE A 207 2.49 -24.99 -21.18
CA ILE A 207 1.62 -24.67 -20.03
C ILE A 207 2.24 -25.18 -18.74
N ILE A 208 2.83 -26.37 -18.72
CA ILE A 208 3.54 -26.89 -17.55
C ILE A 208 4.71 -25.98 -17.18
N LEU A 209 5.45 -25.46 -18.17
CA LEU A 209 6.54 -24.51 -17.93
C LEU A 209 6.02 -23.18 -17.39
N MET A 210 4.90 -22.68 -17.91
CA MET A 210 4.21 -21.50 -17.40
C MET A 210 3.76 -21.68 -15.95
N LEU A 211 3.17 -22.84 -15.63
CA LEU A 211 2.76 -23.20 -14.27
C LEU A 211 3.97 -23.26 -13.32
N ALA A 212 5.05 -23.92 -13.71
CA ALA A 212 6.27 -24.00 -12.91
C ALA A 212 6.89 -22.61 -12.67
N LYS A 213 6.75 -21.68 -13.62
CA LYS A 213 7.16 -20.28 -13.43
C LYS A 213 6.21 -19.52 -12.52
N ALA A 214 4.90 -19.72 -12.63
CA ALA A 214 3.90 -19.11 -11.76
C ALA A 214 4.04 -19.52 -10.28
N GLN A 215 4.49 -20.76 -10.01
CA GLN A 215 4.75 -21.25 -8.66
C GLN A 215 5.88 -20.50 -7.93
N ASN A 216 6.77 -19.82 -8.66
CA ASN A 216 7.78 -18.96 -8.05
C ASN A 216 7.17 -17.57 -7.84
N GLU A 217 6.37 -17.44 -6.80
CA GLU A 217 5.61 -16.22 -6.50
C GLU A 217 6.53 -15.04 -6.20
N VAL A 218 6.27 -13.92 -6.88
CA VAL A 218 6.98 -12.66 -6.57
C VAL A 218 6.17 -11.93 -5.52
N VAL A 219 6.61 -12.08 -4.27
CA VAL A 219 6.04 -11.38 -3.11
C VAL A 219 6.62 -9.97 -3.02
N LEU A 220 5.77 -8.97 -2.75
CA LEU A 220 6.20 -7.62 -2.45
C LEU A 220 6.88 -7.60 -1.08
N THR A 221 8.15 -7.24 -1.04
CA THR A 221 8.96 -7.22 0.17
C THR A 221 9.47 -5.82 0.48
N ALA A 222 9.49 -5.46 1.76
CA ALA A 222 10.16 -4.27 2.25
C ALA A 222 11.66 -4.57 2.40
N ALA A 223 12.45 -4.08 1.44
CA ALA A 223 13.90 -4.32 1.33
C ALA A 223 14.32 -5.80 1.51
N ASP A 224 13.52 -6.76 1.02
CA ASP A 224 13.71 -8.21 1.21
C ASP A 224 13.83 -8.70 2.67
N MET A 225 13.54 -7.83 3.65
CA MET A 225 13.57 -8.14 5.07
C MET A 225 12.27 -8.75 5.58
N ALA A 226 11.13 -8.22 5.10
CA ALA A 226 9.81 -8.68 5.50
C ALA A 226 8.83 -8.63 4.31
N PRO A 227 7.94 -9.63 4.17
CA PRO A 227 6.84 -9.57 3.22
C PRO A 227 5.86 -8.46 3.65
N LEU A 228 5.37 -7.71 2.67
CA LEU A 228 4.36 -6.69 2.89
C LEU A 228 3.00 -7.39 2.97
N SER A 229 2.62 -7.84 4.16
CA SER A 229 1.36 -8.56 4.36
C SER A 229 0.60 -8.04 5.57
N MET A 230 -0.69 -8.35 5.64
CA MET A 230 -1.51 -8.06 6.82
C MET A 230 -0.96 -8.73 8.08
N ASN A 231 -0.26 -9.87 7.95
CA ASN A 231 0.42 -10.52 9.06
C ASN A 231 1.53 -9.61 9.62
N THR A 232 2.33 -9.00 8.76
CA THR A 232 3.37 -8.04 9.16
C THR A 232 2.75 -6.82 9.86
N ALA A 233 1.62 -6.29 9.38
CA ALA A 233 0.90 -5.23 10.07
C ALA A 233 0.47 -5.64 11.49
N LEU A 234 -0.09 -6.84 11.65
CA LEU A 234 -0.50 -7.35 12.96
C LEU A 234 0.69 -7.53 13.92
N GLN A 235 1.83 -8.02 13.42
CA GLN A 235 3.04 -8.15 14.23
C GLN A 235 3.56 -6.78 14.70
N LEU A 236 3.58 -5.79 13.80
CA LEU A 236 3.95 -4.41 14.14
C LEU A 236 2.98 -3.81 15.18
N THR A 237 1.67 -3.96 14.98
CA THR A 237 0.66 -3.48 15.95
C THR A 237 0.82 -4.15 17.32
N LYS A 238 1.11 -5.45 17.38
CA LYS A 238 1.41 -6.15 18.64
C LYS A 238 2.65 -5.58 19.34
N GLY A 239 3.72 -5.32 18.58
CA GLY A 239 4.93 -4.68 19.11
C GLY A 239 4.66 -3.29 19.66
N ILE A 240 3.90 -2.48 18.93
CA ILE A 240 3.47 -1.13 19.35
C ILE A 240 2.62 -1.19 20.62
N TYR A 241 1.66 -2.12 20.70
CA TYR A 241 0.86 -2.32 21.91
C TYR A 241 1.70 -2.74 23.11
N SER A 242 2.62 -3.69 22.92
CA SER A 242 3.55 -4.12 23.98
C SER A 242 4.40 -2.96 24.49
N PHE A 243 4.91 -2.12 23.59
CA PHE A 243 5.63 -0.89 23.95
C PHE A 243 4.74 0.10 24.72
N SER A 244 3.50 0.29 24.27
CA SER A 244 2.51 1.13 24.97
C SER A 244 2.22 0.64 26.39
N MET A 245 2.08 -0.68 26.58
CA MET A 245 1.86 -1.29 27.89
C MET A 245 3.08 -1.12 28.81
N MET A 246 4.29 -1.26 28.25
CA MET A 246 5.52 -0.98 28.98
C MET A 246 5.55 0.48 29.46
N LEU A 247 5.29 1.44 28.56
CA LEU A 247 5.23 2.86 28.93
C LEU A 247 4.19 3.12 30.02
N MET A 248 3.00 2.52 29.92
CA MET A 248 1.96 2.66 30.93
C MET A 248 2.41 2.18 32.31
N ASN A 249 3.22 1.11 32.38
CA ASN A 249 3.74 0.59 33.64
C ASN A 249 4.87 1.45 34.24
N TYR A 250 5.60 2.20 33.42
CA TYR A 250 6.70 3.06 33.88
C TYR A 250 6.29 4.52 34.14
N LEU A 251 5.29 5.05 33.42
CA LEU A 251 4.86 6.44 33.47
C LEU A 251 3.45 6.66 34.07
N GLY A 252 2.65 5.59 34.19
CA GLY A 252 1.33 5.60 34.82
C GLY A 252 1.41 5.31 36.31
#